data_AF-A0A4P6KEA7-F1
#
_entry.id   AF-A0A4P6KEA7-F1
#
_cell.length_a   1.000
_cell.length_b   1.000
_cell.length_c   1.000
_cell.angle_alpha   90.00
_cell.angle_beta   90.00
_cell.angle_gamma   90.00
#
_symmetry.space_group_name_H-M   'P 1'
#
loop_
_entity.id
_entity.type
_entity.pdbx_description
1 polymer ?
#
loop_
_entity_poly.entity_id
_entity_poly.type
_entity_poly.pdbx_seq_one_letter_code
_entity_poly.pdbx_strand_id
1 'polypeptide(L)'
;MPDSRPQVDRAEAAYNALRDLAHTVRDTPPTQLYELNRELLGIARLVPDVLRKVSALALARSDEAVLDSSTPGGSGKGEVERAARRLLAASELIDAAESNLDRASQALSVLVWHPEKTDSAPTLREPQMTAARHGQGTSPSTPVSSPVLAGPPRPLRSPSQGVPGLSR
;
A
#
# COMPACT_ATOMS: atom_id res chain seq x y z
N MET A 1 -38.84 12.17 -15.45
CA MET A 1 -37.37 12.23 -15.40
C MET A 1 -36.95 11.56 -14.11
N PRO A 2 -36.26 10.41 -14.11
CA PRO A 2 -35.71 9.88 -12.87
C PRO A 2 -34.65 10.85 -12.38
N ASP A 3 -34.73 11.24 -11.11
CA ASP A 3 -33.70 12.04 -10.44
C ASP A 3 -32.36 11.32 -10.58
N SER A 4 -31.41 11.91 -11.28
CA SER A 4 -30.01 11.45 -11.36
C SER A 4 -29.21 11.76 -10.09
N ARG A 5 -29.81 12.53 -9.17
CA ARG A 5 -29.23 12.96 -7.90
C ARG A 5 -28.77 11.80 -6.99
N PRO A 6 -29.53 10.72 -6.77
CA PRO A 6 -29.13 9.67 -5.83
C PRO A 6 -27.94 8.82 -6.29
N GLN A 7 -27.67 8.68 -7.61
CA GLN A 7 -26.49 7.94 -8.08
C GLN A 7 -25.22 8.80 -8.01
N VAL A 8 -25.32 10.08 -8.34
CA VAL A 8 -24.20 11.03 -8.23
C VAL A 8 -23.83 11.22 -6.76
N ASP A 9 -24.80 11.41 -5.87
CA ASP A 9 -24.56 11.54 -4.42
C ASP A 9 -23.83 10.31 -3.84
N ARG A 10 -24.21 9.10 -4.28
CA ARG A 10 -23.53 7.86 -3.88
C ARG A 10 -22.10 7.78 -4.41
N ALA A 11 -21.88 8.20 -5.65
CA ALA A 11 -20.53 8.25 -6.23
C ALA A 11 -19.66 9.28 -5.50
N GLU A 12 -20.21 10.43 -5.13
CA GLU A 12 -19.54 11.46 -4.33
C GLU A 12 -19.17 10.94 -2.93
N ALA A 13 -20.07 10.23 -2.26
CA ALA A 13 -19.78 9.61 -0.97
C ALA A 13 -18.64 8.59 -1.07
N ALA A 14 -18.65 7.74 -2.10
CA ALA A 14 -17.57 6.77 -2.35
C ALA A 14 -16.23 7.46 -2.66
N TYR A 15 -16.24 8.52 -3.47
CA TYR A 15 -15.05 9.33 -3.75
C TYR A 15 -14.50 9.96 -2.47
N ASN A 16 -15.36 10.55 -1.64
CA ASN A 16 -14.93 11.17 -0.39
C ASN A 16 -14.34 10.15 0.59
N ALA A 17 -14.93 8.96 0.70
CA ALA A 17 -14.36 7.88 1.53
C ALA A 17 -12.96 7.47 1.05
N LEU A 18 -12.76 7.31 -0.27
CA LEU A 18 -11.44 7.01 -0.85
C LEU A 18 -10.44 8.16 -0.67
N ARG A 19 -10.90 9.40 -0.78
CA ARG A 19 -10.08 10.61 -0.53
C ARG A 19 -9.61 10.66 0.92
N ASP A 20 -10.51 10.42 1.85
CA ASP A 20 -10.18 10.39 3.28
C ASP A 20 -9.21 9.23 3.59
N LEU A 21 -9.42 8.05 2.98
CA LEU A 21 -8.47 6.92 3.07
C LEU A 21 -7.08 7.28 2.52
N ALA A 22 -7.00 7.97 1.38
CA ALA A 22 -5.73 8.39 0.80
C ALA A 22 -4.95 9.36 1.72
N HIS A 23 -5.64 10.12 2.57
CA HIS A 23 -5.01 10.97 3.56
C HIS A 23 -4.56 10.22 4.83
N THR A 24 -5.25 9.15 5.21
CA THR A 24 -4.97 8.39 6.45
C THR A 24 -4.06 7.19 6.24
N VAL A 25 -3.88 6.70 5.01
CA VAL A 25 -3.10 5.48 4.71
C VAL A 25 -1.67 5.53 5.24
N ARG A 26 -1.06 6.72 5.29
CA ARG A 26 0.30 6.93 5.80
C ARG A 26 0.46 6.50 7.26
N ASP A 27 -0.59 6.65 8.06
CA ASP A 27 -0.60 6.37 9.49
C ASP A 27 -1.10 4.94 9.80
N THR A 28 -1.31 4.12 8.76
CA THR A 28 -1.78 2.73 8.93
C THR A 28 -0.70 1.90 9.63
N PRO A 29 -0.99 1.28 10.78
CA PRO A 29 -0.01 0.43 11.44
C PRO A 29 0.29 -0.81 10.57
N PRO A 30 1.53 -1.36 10.61
CA PRO A 30 1.91 -2.51 9.79
C PRO A 30 0.97 -3.70 9.94
N THR A 31 0.42 -3.91 11.15
CA THR A 31 -0.55 -4.97 11.47
C THR A 31 -1.87 -4.87 10.69
N GLN A 32 -2.21 -3.70 10.13
CA GLN A 32 -3.45 -3.48 9.37
C GLN A 32 -3.24 -3.49 7.85
N LEU A 33 -2.00 -3.58 7.35
CA LEU A 33 -1.72 -3.52 5.91
C LEU A 33 -2.43 -4.63 5.13
N TYR A 34 -2.55 -5.83 5.72
CA TYR A 34 -3.28 -6.94 5.09
C TYR A 34 -4.77 -6.63 4.92
N GLU A 35 -5.45 -6.21 5.99
CA GLU A 35 -6.88 -5.88 5.92
C GLU A 35 -7.13 -4.68 5.01
N LEU A 36 -6.28 -3.65 5.06
CA LEU A 36 -6.37 -2.52 4.14
C LEU A 36 -6.25 -2.97 2.68
N ASN A 37 -5.27 -3.82 2.35
CA ASN A 37 -5.11 -4.32 0.99
C ASN A 37 -6.31 -5.20 0.56
N ARG A 38 -6.93 -5.93 1.49
CA ARG A 38 -8.15 -6.71 1.24
C ARG A 38 -9.35 -5.82 0.91
N GLU A 39 -9.51 -4.70 1.61
CA GLU A 39 -10.55 -3.72 1.28
C GLU A 39 -10.30 -3.09 -0.09
N LEU A 40 -9.05 -2.72 -0.41
CA LEU A 40 -8.68 -2.21 -1.74
C LEU A 40 -8.95 -3.25 -2.84
N LEU A 41 -8.68 -4.53 -2.58
CA LEU A 41 -9.02 -5.63 -3.49
C LEU A 41 -10.54 -5.74 -3.70
N GLY A 42 -11.33 -5.60 -2.64
CA GLY A 42 -12.79 -5.55 -2.73
C GLY A 42 -13.28 -4.39 -3.60
N ILE A 43 -12.73 -3.20 -3.41
CA ILE A 43 -13.05 -2.02 -4.22
C ILE A 43 -12.66 -2.24 -5.69
N ALA A 44 -11.47 -2.76 -5.94
CA ALA A 44 -10.99 -3.05 -7.30
C ALA A 44 -11.86 -4.07 -8.05
N ARG A 45 -12.55 -4.98 -7.35
CA ARG A 45 -13.52 -5.90 -7.96
C ARG A 45 -14.84 -5.25 -8.36
N LEU A 46 -15.22 -4.16 -7.70
CA LEU A 46 -16.51 -3.50 -7.93
C LEU A 46 -16.43 -2.44 -9.05
N VAL A 47 -15.31 -1.72 -9.15
CA VAL A 47 -15.16 -0.62 -10.10
C VAL A 47 -15.33 -1.04 -11.58
N PRO A 48 -14.76 -2.16 -12.05
CA PRO A 48 -14.94 -2.62 -13.43
C PRO A 48 -16.42 -2.77 -13.80
N ASP A 49 -17.23 -3.34 -12.91
CA ASP A 49 -18.66 -3.51 -13.14
C ASP A 49 -19.41 -2.18 -13.21
N VAL A 50 -19.04 -1.20 -12.39
CA VAL A 50 -19.60 0.16 -12.48
C VAL A 50 -19.25 0.79 -13.82
N LEU A 51 -17.99 0.72 -14.25
CA LEU A 51 -17.55 1.27 -15.54
C LEU A 51 -18.25 0.62 -16.73
N ARG A 52 -18.41 -0.71 -16.72
CA ARG A 52 -19.15 -1.45 -17.75
C ARG A 52 -20.62 -1.04 -17.78
N LYS A 53 -21.27 -0.87 -16.62
CA LYS A 53 -22.66 -0.40 -16.52
C LYS A 53 -22.84 1.03 -17.04
N VAL A 54 -21.92 1.94 -16.71
CA VAL A 54 -21.94 3.32 -17.23
C VAL A 54 -21.71 3.33 -18.74
N SER A 55 -20.77 2.53 -19.25
CA SER A 55 -20.53 2.37 -20.69
C SER A 55 -21.77 1.86 -21.44
N ALA A 56 -22.41 0.79 -20.93
CA ALA A 56 -23.62 0.24 -21.51
C ALA A 56 -24.78 1.24 -21.49
N LEU A 57 -24.96 1.98 -20.39
CA LEU A 57 -25.97 3.02 -20.27
C LEU A 57 -25.73 4.17 -21.27
N ALA A 58 -24.47 4.59 -21.42
CA ALA A 58 -24.10 5.64 -22.36
C ALA A 58 -24.42 5.22 -23.80
N LEU A 59 -24.04 4.00 -24.21
CA LEU A 59 -24.37 3.46 -25.53
C LEU A 59 -25.88 3.36 -25.77
N ALA A 60 -26.64 2.91 -24.77
CA ALA A 60 -28.10 2.81 -24.87
C ALA A 60 -28.80 4.15 -25.11
N ARG A 61 -28.13 5.28 -24.80
CA ARG A 61 -28.64 6.64 -25.00
C ARG A 61 -27.82 7.47 -25.98
N SER A 62 -26.96 6.84 -26.77
CA SER A 62 -26.06 7.56 -27.67
C SER A 62 -26.80 8.38 -28.72
N ASP A 63 -27.99 7.94 -29.13
CA ASP A 63 -28.82 8.62 -30.12
C ASP A 63 -29.45 9.92 -29.58
N GLU A 64 -29.50 10.11 -28.27
CA GLU A 64 -29.98 11.34 -27.62
C GLU A 64 -28.89 12.42 -27.54
N ALA A 65 -27.63 12.07 -27.83
CA ALA A 65 -26.50 12.96 -27.62
C ALA A 65 -26.33 13.97 -28.75
N VAL A 66 -26.23 15.24 -28.37
CA VAL A 66 -25.95 16.38 -29.26
C VAL A 66 -24.65 17.03 -28.80
N LEU A 67 -23.76 17.38 -29.74
CA LEU A 67 -22.56 18.13 -29.40
C LEU A 67 -22.91 19.57 -29.06
N ASP A 68 -22.13 20.17 -28.16
CA ASP A 68 -22.17 21.61 -28.01
C ASP A 68 -21.72 22.28 -29.33
N SER A 69 -22.38 23.39 -29.66
CA SER A 69 -22.13 24.26 -30.82
C SER A 69 -20.66 24.68 -30.98
N SER A 70 -19.91 24.67 -29.88
CA SER A 70 -18.48 24.98 -29.82
C SER A 70 -17.55 23.84 -30.28
N THR A 71 -18.07 22.62 -30.47
CA THR A 71 -17.28 21.43 -30.81
C THR A 71 -17.30 21.16 -32.33
N PRO A 72 -16.18 21.37 -33.05
CA PRO A 72 -16.15 21.19 -34.50
C PRO A 72 -16.17 19.71 -34.91
N GLY A 73 -16.92 19.38 -35.97
CA GLY A 73 -16.62 18.24 -36.85
C GLY A 73 -16.95 16.82 -36.34
N GLY A 74 -17.89 16.66 -35.39
CA GLY A 74 -18.31 15.34 -34.89
C GLY A 74 -19.82 15.17 -34.77
N SER A 75 -20.25 13.97 -34.38
CA SER A 75 -21.63 13.71 -33.92
C SER A 75 -21.62 13.37 -32.43
N GLY A 76 -22.67 13.76 -31.70
CA GLY A 76 -22.78 13.48 -30.26
C GLY A 76 -22.75 11.97 -29.98
N LYS A 77 -23.44 11.19 -30.80
CA LYS A 77 -23.35 9.73 -30.82
C LYS A 77 -21.91 9.21 -30.90
N GLY A 78 -21.12 9.74 -31.85
CA GLY A 78 -19.73 9.32 -32.04
C GLY A 78 -18.85 9.58 -30.81
N GLU A 79 -19.06 10.70 -30.11
CA GLU A 79 -18.35 10.99 -28.86
C GLU A 79 -18.81 10.10 -27.70
N VAL A 80 -20.10 9.79 -27.60
CA VAL A 80 -20.61 8.84 -26.62
C VAL A 80 -19.99 7.45 -26.82
N GLU A 81 -19.94 6.97 -28.06
CA GLU A 81 -19.30 5.68 -28.38
C GLU A 81 -17.80 5.68 -28.03
N ARG A 82 -17.09 6.79 -28.26
CA ARG A 82 -15.69 6.96 -27.85
C ARG A 82 -15.56 6.91 -26.32
N ALA A 83 -16.42 7.61 -25.59
CA ALA A 83 -16.42 7.59 -24.13
C ALA A 83 -16.70 6.19 -23.58
N ALA A 84 -17.70 5.49 -24.13
CA ALA A 84 -18.04 4.11 -23.76
C ALA A 84 -16.87 3.14 -23.96
N ARG A 85 -16.14 3.24 -25.08
CA ARG A 85 -14.92 2.44 -25.31
C ARG A 85 -13.82 2.75 -24.30
N ARG A 86 -13.63 4.03 -23.94
CA ARG A 86 -12.64 4.41 -22.91
C ARG A 86 -13.00 3.86 -21.53
N LEU A 87 -14.29 3.86 -21.16
CA LEU A 87 -14.76 3.26 -19.90
C LEU A 87 -14.52 1.75 -19.88
N LEU A 88 -14.75 1.06 -21.00
CA LEU A 88 -14.47 -0.36 -21.12
C LEU A 88 -12.97 -0.65 -20.98
N ALA A 89 -12.12 0.09 -21.69
CA ALA A 89 -10.67 -0.05 -21.57
C ALA A 89 -10.16 0.24 -20.14
N ALA A 90 -10.75 1.23 -19.46
CA ALA A 90 -10.44 1.51 -18.06
C ALA A 90 -10.85 0.33 -17.14
N SER A 91 -11.97 -0.35 -17.43
CA SER A 91 -12.38 -1.53 -16.66
C SER A 91 -11.36 -2.68 -16.77
N GLU A 92 -10.83 -2.92 -17.97
CA GLU A 92 -9.81 -3.95 -18.21
C GLU A 92 -8.49 -3.66 -17.48
N LEU A 93 -8.09 -2.38 -17.42
CA LEU A 93 -6.91 -1.96 -16.65
C LEU A 93 -7.09 -2.21 -15.15
N ILE A 94 -8.30 -2.02 -14.63
CA ILE A 94 -8.59 -2.25 -13.21
C ILE A 94 -8.70 -3.75 -12.90
N ASP A 95 -9.26 -4.56 -13.80
CA ASP A 95 -9.20 -6.03 -13.67
C ASP A 95 -7.74 -6.51 -13.57
N ALA A 96 -6.82 -5.92 -14.35
CA ALA A 96 -5.39 -6.24 -14.23
C ALA A 96 -4.78 -5.79 -12.89
N ALA A 97 -5.25 -4.67 -12.32
CA ALA A 97 -4.82 -4.21 -11.01
C ALA A 97 -5.32 -5.14 -9.88
N GLU A 98 -6.51 -5.72 -10.01
CA GLU A 98 -7.09 -6.72 -9.09
C GLU A 98 -6.13 -7.90 -8.87
N SER A 99 -5.53 -8.42 -9.94
CA SER A 99 -4.51 -9.47 -9.84
C SER A 99 -3.24 -9.06 -9.07
N ASN A 100 -2.83 -7.79 -9.14
CA ASN A 100 -1.71 -7.30 -8.34
C ASN A 100 -2.08 -7.15 -6.87
N LEU A 101 -3.30 -6.68 -6.57
CA LEU A 101 -3.81 -6.57 -5.21
C LEU A 101 -3.98 -7.95 -4.57
N ASP A 102 -4.42 -8.96 -5.33
CA ASP A 102 -4.51 -10.34 -4.84
C ASP A 102 -3.12 -10.90 -4.48
N ARG A 103 -2.12 -10.73 -5.36
CA ARG A 103 -0.73 -11.09 -5.07
C ARG A 103 -0.16 -10.35 -3.85
N ALA A 104 -0.49 -9.07 -3.71
CA ALA A 104 -0.09 -8.30 -2.53
C ALA A 104 -0.74 -8.85 -1.25
N SER A 105 -2.02 -9.22 -1.29
CA SER A 105 -2.70 -9.88 -0.16
C SER A 105 -1.99 -11.17 0.24
N GLN A 106 -1.64 -12.01 -0.74
CA GLN A 106 -0.91 -13.26 -0.49
C GLN A 106 0.45 -12.98 0.19
N ALA A 107 1.21 -12.01 -0.32
CA ALA A 107 2.49 -11.61 0.26
C ALA A 107 2.35 -11.03 1.67
N LEU A 108 1.32 -10.22 1.94
CA LEU A 108 1.05 -9.63 3.25
C LEU A 108 0.58 -10.68 4.27
N SER A 109 -0.14 -11.72 3.83
CA SER A 109 -0.75 -12.73 4.72
C SER A 109 0.26 -13.58 5.51
N VAL A 110 1.50 -13.68 5.03
CA VAL A 110 2.56 -14.49 5.66
C VAL A 110 3.44 -13.67 6.60
N LEU A 111 3.26 -12.35 6.65
CA LEU A 111 4.09 -11.46 7.45
C LEU A 111 3.59 -11.43 8.90
N VAL A 112 4.53 -11.56 9.84
CA VAL A 112 4.28 -11.38 11.27
C VAL A 112 4.87 -10.05 11.71
N TRP A 113 4.00 -9.10 12.01
CA TRP A 113 4.39 -7.78 12.51
C TRP A 113 4.44 -7.83 14.04
N HIS A 114 5.61 -7.48 14.60
CA HIS A 114 5.75 -7.32 16.04
C HIS A 114 5.39 -5.87 16.38
N PRO A 115 4.44 -5.60 17.30
CA PRO A 115 4.24 -4.24 17.78
C PRO A 115 5.56 -3.75 18.39
N GLU A 116 5.97 -2.51 18.08
CA GLU A 116 7.18 -1.95 18.67
C GLU A 116 7.14 -2.15 20.20
N LYS A 117 8.24 -2.65 20.75
CA LYS A 117 8.46 -2.60 22.20
C LYS A 117 8.35 -1.13 22.59
N THR A 118 7.24 -0.75 23.20
CA THR A 118 7.13 0.52 23.91
C THR A 118 8.24 0.51 24.94
N ASP A 119 9.29 1.29 24.68
CA ASP A 119 10.49 1.36 25.50
C ASP A 119 10.06 1.81 26.89
N SER A 120 9.90 0.84 27.79
CA SER A 120 9.48 1.08 29.15
C SER A 120 10.71 1.45 29.94
N ALA A 121 10.99 2.76 30.07
CA ALA A 121 11.45 3.37 31.32
C ALA A 121 11.66 4.88 31.15
N PRO A 122 10.80 5.76 31.71
CA PRO A 122 11.32 6.91 32.42
C PRO A 122 11.88 6.37 33.74
N THR A 123 13.18 6.09 33.80
CA THR A 123 13.84 5.91 35.10
C THR A 123 13.71 7.24 35.83
N LEU A 124 12.82 7.26 36.81
CA LEU A 124 12.68 8.31 37.80
C LEU A 124 14.06 8.51 38.45
N ARG A 125 14.85 9.48 37.99
CA ARG A 125 16.03 9.96 38.72
C ARG A 125 15.51 10.83 39.86
N GLU A 126 15.22 10.21 40.99
CA GLU A 126 15.15 10.93 42.26
C GLU A 126 16.49 11.65 42.49
N PRO A 127 16.48 12.97 42.77
CA PRO A 127 17.67 13.64 43.28
C PRO A 127 17.87 13.22 44.74
N GLN A 128 18.80 12.30 44.98
CA GLN A 128 19.35 12.07 46.32
C GLN A 128 20.11 13.32 46.76
N MET A 129 19.45 14.20 47.52
CA MET A 129 20.15 15.08 48.44
C MET A 129 20.60 14.26 49.64
N THR A 130 21.90 14.07 49.80
CA THR A 130 22.48 13.85 51.14
C THR A 130 23.83 14.54 51.21
N ALA A 131 23.92 15.46 52.17
CA ALA A 131 25.10 16.25 52.47
C ALA A 131 26.24 15.39 53.03
N ALA A 132 27.50 15.72 52.69
CA ALA A 132 28.51 16.22 53.62
C ALA A 132 29.96 15.89 53.21
N ARG A 133 30.79 16.95 53.30
CA ARG A 133 32.20 17.00 53.73
C ARG A 133 33.33 16.39 52.88
N HIS A 134 34.17 17.32 52.39
CA HIS A 134 35.62 17.46 52.67
C HIS A 134 36.51 16.20 52.62
N GLY A 135 37.50 16.22 51.71
CA GLY A 135 38.76 15.49 51.93
C GLY A 135 39.47 15.00 50.67
N GLN A 136 40.49 15.76 50.26
CA GLN A 136 41.68 15.43 49.47
C GLN A 136 42.00 13.95 49.14
N GLY A 137 42.60 13.72 47.96
CA GLY A 137 43.76 12.83 47.85
C GLY A 137 43.78 11.85 46.68
N THR A 138 44.67 12.12 45.72
CA THR A 138 45.56 11.17 45.01
C THR A 138 44.96 10.07 44.09
N SER A 139 45.08 10.31 42.77
CA SER A 139 45.57 9.33 41.77
C SER A 139 46.97 8.79 42.16
N PRO A 140 47.55 7.72 41.56
CA PRO A 140 47.20 7.03 40.31
C PRO A 140 47.24 5.48 40.39
N SER A 141 46.81 4.78 39.34
CA SER A 141 47.53 3.62 38.76
C SER A 141 46.74 3.01 37.58
N THR A 142 47.26 3.23 36.38
CA THR A 142 47.07 2.37 35.21
C THR A 142 47.59 0.95 35.47
N PRO A 143 47.01 -0.05 34.80
CA PRO A 143 47.87 -0.95 34.05
C PRO A 143 47.43 -1.15 32.60
N VAL A 144 48.43 -1.05 31.72
CA VAL A 144 48.48 -1.57 30.36
C VAL A 144 48.37 -3.11 30.38
N SER A 145 47.54 -3.68 29.50
CA SER A 145 47.84 -4.92 28.75
C SER A 145 46.73 -5.22 27.73
N SER A 146 47.06 -5.04 26.45
CA SER A 146 46.47 -5.74 25.29
C SER A 146 47.55 -6.71 24.76
N PRO A 147 47.31 -7.57 23.76
CA PRO A 147 46.11 -8.29 23.33
C PRO A 147 46.37 -9.83 23.26
N VAL A 148 45.33 -10.67 23.20
CA VAL A 148 45.48 -12.08 22.76
C VAL A 148 44.87 -12.27 21.38
N LEU A 149 45.73 -12.79 20.51
CA LEU A 149 45.63 -13.08 19.10
C LEU A 149 45.26 -14.57 18.91
N ALA A 150 44.13 -14.85 18.26
CA ALA A 150 43.80 -16.11 17.57
C ALA A 150 42.55 -15.82 16.73
N GLY A 151 42.57 -15.62 15.41
CA GLY A 151 43.08 -16.48 14.34
C GLY A 151 41.87 -17.02 13.54
N PRO A 152 41.60 -16.61 12.29
CA PRO A 152 40.71 -17.33 11.35
C PRO A 152 41.52 -18.47 10.68
N PRO A 153 40.99 -19.46 9.89
CA PRO A 153 39.78 -19.48 9.04
C PRO A 153 38.99 -20.83 9.09
N ARG A 154 37.84 -21.05 8.43
CA ARG A 154 37.70 -21.54 7.04
C ARG A 154 36.22 -21.76 6.66
N PRO A 155 35.88 -21.68 5.37
CA PRO A 155 34.54 -21.91 4.84
C PRO A 155 34.28 -23.39 4.50
N LEU A 156 33.05 -23.87 4.71
CA LEU A 156 32.58 -25.15 4.21
C LEU A 156 31.67 -24.94 2.98
N ARG A 157 32.33 -25.00 1.82
CA ARG A 157 31.99 -25.76 0.61
C ARG A 157 30.50 -26.10 0.35
N SER A 158 29.95 -25.48 -0.68
CA SER A 158 28.81 -25.98 -1.46
C SER A 158 29.17 -27.29 -2.17
N PRO A 159 28.21 -28.21 -2.34
CA PRO A 159 28.18 -29.13 -3.46
C PRO A 159 27.15 -28.68 -4.50
N SER A 160 27.69 -28.33 -5.66
CA SER A 160 27.01 -28.19 -6.93
C SER A 160 26.60 -29.57 -7.50
N GLN A 161 25.57 -29.52 -8.34
CA GLN A 161 25.27 -30.41 -9.48
C GLN A 161 24.50 -31.73 -9.26
N GLY A 162 23.45 -31.85 -10.08
CA GLY A 162 22.74 -33.09 -10.35
C GLY A 162 21.49 -32.90 -11.23
N VAL A 163 21.63 -32.31 -12.42
CA VAL A 163 20.63 -32.44 -13.51
C VAL A 163 21.11 -33.52 -14.47
N PRO A 164 20.28 -34.55 -14.71
CA PRO A 164 20.07 -35.05 -16.08
C PRO A 164 18.59 -35.42 -16.30
N GLY A 165 17.99 -35.38 -17.47
CA GLY A 165 18.48 -35.14 -18.82
C GLY A 165 17.29 -35.11 -19.79
N LEU A 166 17.54 -34.49 -20.94
CA LEU A 166 16.73 -34.53 -22.15
C LEU A 166 16.98 -35.84 -22.92
N SER A 167 15.91 -36.52 -23.34
CA SER A 167 15.72 -37.39 -24.52
C SER A 167 14.46 -38.22 -24.23
N ARG A 168 13.38 -38.20 -25.02
CA ARG A 168 13.27 -38.38 -26.46
C ARG A 168 11.99 -37.74 -26.99
#